data_AF-A0A841PRC4-F1
#
_entry.id   AF-A0A841PRC4-F1
#
_cell.length_a   1.000
_cell.length_b   1.000
_cell.length_c   1.000
_cell.angle_alpha   90.00
_cell.angle_beta   90.00
_cell.angle_gamma   90.00
#
_symmetry.space_group_name_H-M   'P 1'
#
loop_
_entity.id
_entity.type
_entity.pdbx_description
1 polymer ?
#
loop_
_entity_poly.entity_id
_entity_poly.type
_entity_poly.pdbx_seq_one_letter_code
_entity_poly.pdbx_strand_id
1 'polypeptide(L)'
;MFGIFLGLLLLMILAYRGWSIIWIAPICAGIVALFGGLDLLEAYTETYMGGFVNFAKTWFPVFMLGAIFGKLMEYTGMAKSIAIRITQLLLELSGRF
;
A
#
# COMPACT_ATOMS: atom_id res chain seq x y z
N MET A 1 16.65 -18.57 2.69
CA MET A 1 16.90 -17.48 1.72
C MET A 1 15.95 -17.53 0.52
N PHE A 2 15.79 -18.69 -0.14
CA PHE A 2 14.91 -18.84 -1.33
C PHE A 2 13.45 -18.40 -1.10
N GLY A 3 12.85 -18.79 0.04
CA GLY A 3 11.48 -18.40 0.39
C GLY A 3 11.27 -16.88 0.47
N ILE A 4 12.28 -16.12 0.90
CA ILE A 4 12.23 -14.65 0.96
C ILE A 4 12.15 -14.06 -0.43
N PHE A 5 13.02 -14.49 -1.36
CA PHE A 5 12.99 -14.01 -2.75
C PHE A 5 11.67 -14.36 -3.43
N LEU A 6 11.17 -15.58 -3.23
CA LEU A 6 9.90 -16.02 -3.79
C LEU A 6 8.72 -15.20 -3.23
N GLY A 7 8.65 -15.04 -1.91
CA GLY A 7 7.60 -14.27 -1.24
C GLY A 7 7.61 -12.80 -1.62
N LEU A 8 8.80 -12.17 -1.72
CA LEU A 8 8.94 -10.78 -2.13
C LEU A 8 8.53 -10.57 -3.59
N LEU A 9 8.98 -11.44 -4.51
CA LEU A 9 8.62 -11.37 -5.92
C LEU A 9 7.10 -11.50 -6.10
N LEU A 10 6.48 -12.45 -5.38
CA LEU A 10 5.04 -12.67 -5.41
C LEU A 10 4.27 -11.47 -4.84
N LEU A 11 4.73 -10.90 -3.72
CA LEU A 11 4.14 -9.70 -3.13
C LEU A 11 4.18 -8.53 -4.12
N MET A 12 5.32 -8.28 -4.76
CA MET A 12 5.48 -7.21 -5.75
C MET A 12 4.51 -7.39 -6.92
N ILE A 13 4.48 -8.58 -7.54
CA ILE A 13 3.61 -8.85 -8.69
C ILE A 13 2.13 -8.63 -8.33
N LEU A 14 1.70 -9.12 -7.17
CA LEU A 14 0.31 -8.98 -6.73
C LEU A 14 -0.05 -7.54 -6.35
N ALA A 15 0.87 -6.81 -5.69
CA ALA A 15 0.69 -5.40 -5.37
C ALA A 15 0.55 -4.55 -6.65
N TYR A 16 1.38 -4.79 -7.67
CA TYR A 16 1.29 -4.11 -8.96
C TYR A 16 0.02 -4.46 -9.75
N ARG A 17 -0.54 -5.65 -9.55
CA ARG A 17 -1.86 -6.04 -10.08
C ARG A 17 -3.05 -5.36 -9.38
N GLY A 18 -2.79 -4.45 -8.44
CA GLY A 18 -3.82 -3.67 -7.75
C GLY A 18 -4.59 -4.46 -6.69
N TRP A 19 -4.08 -5.62 -6.30
CA TRP A 19 -4.69 -6.39 -5.22
C TRP A 19 -4.38 -5.73 -3.87
N SER A 20 -5.31 -5.82 -2.91
CA SER A 20 -5.11 -5.21 -1.60
C SER A 20 -3.95 -5.88 -0.84
N ILE A 21 -2.95 -5.07 -0.51
CA ILE A 21 -1.73 -5.50 0.18
C ILE A 21 -2.05 -6.11 1.56
N ILE A 22 -3.14 -5.66 2.21
CA ILE A 22 -3.52 -6.07 3.57
C ILE A 22 -3.71 -7.59 3.69
N TRP A 23 -4.33 -8.23 2.70
CA TRP A 23 -4.57 -9.69 2.74
C TRP A 23 -3.51 -10.49 1.98
N ILE A 24 -2.78 -9.87 1.06
CA ILE A 24 -1.68 -10.52 0.34
C ILE A 24 -0.45 -10.71 1.23
N ALA A 25 -0.13 -9.70 2.04
CA ALA A 25 1.03 -9.72 2.92
C ALA A 25 1.09 -10.98 3.83
N PRO A 26 0.01 -11.42 4.51
CA PRO A 26 0.06 -12.64 5.32
C PRO A 26 0.21 -13.91 4.47
N ILE A 27 -0.36 -13.96 3.26
CA ILE A 27 -0.16 -15.10 2.35
C ILE A 27 1.31 -15.19 1.91
N CYS A 28 1.92 -14.05 1.58
CA CYS A 28 3.33 -13.99 1.21
C CYS A 28 4.22 -14.37 2.39
N ALA A 29 3.91 -13.89 3.60
CA ALA A 29 4.62 -14.29 4.81
C ALA A 29 4.51 -15.80 5.06
N GLY A 30 3.33 -16.40 4.83
CA GLY A 30 3.13 -17.84 4.88
C GLY A 30 3.99 -18.60 3.87
N ILE A 31 4.12 -18.11 2.63
CA ILE A 31 5.04 -18.68 1.63
C ILE A 31 6.50 -18.58 2.11
N VAL A 32 6.91 -17.44 2.66
CA VAL A 32 8.26 -17.29 3.22
C VAL A 32 8.50 -18.30 4.35
N ALA A 33 7.52 -18.50 5.25
CA ALA A 33 7.60 -19.43 6.36
C ALA A 33 7.70 -20.89 5.89
N LEU A 34 6.84 -21.29 4.95
CA LEU A 34 6.82 -22.64 4.35
C LEU A 34 8.17 -23.01 3.73
N PHE A 35 8.72 -22.13 2.89
CA PHE A 35 10.00 -22.35 2.23
C PHE A 35 11.21 -22.02 3.12
N GLY A 36 10.97 -21.45 4.30
CA GLY A 36 11.96 -21.14 5.33
C GLY A 36 12.11 -22.21 6.39
N GLY A 37 11.22 -23.21 6.44
CA GLY A 37 11.17 -24.22 7.49
C GLY A 37 10.72 -23.67 8.85
N LEU A 38 9.98 -22.57 8.86
CA LEU A 38 9.44 -21.93 10.06
C LEU A 38 8.04 -22.49 10.36
N ASP A 39 7.65 -22.46 11.64
CA ASP A 39 6.26 -22.74 12.00
C ASP A 39 5.33 -21.66 11.42
N LEU A 40 4.28 -22.09 10.73
CA LEU A 40 3.34 -21.20 10.05
C LEU A 40 2.56 -20.31 11.02
N LEU A 41 2.16 -20.87 12.16
CA LEU A 41 1.35 -20.15 13.14
C LEU A 41 2.22 -19.09 13.81
N GLU A 42 3.41 -19.45 14.26
CA GLU A 42 4.37 -18.52 14.87
C GLU A 42 4.82 -17.43 13.88
N ALA A 43 5.11 -17.80 12.63
CA ALA A 43 5.47 -16.82 11.60
C ALA A 43 4.32 -15.83 11.33
N TYR A 44 3.07 -16.27 11.42
CA TYR A 44 1.90 -15.40 11.30
C TYR A 44 1.69 -14.53 12.56
N THR A 45 1.57 -15.12 13.75
CA THR A 45 1.17 -14.42 14.98
C THR A 45 2.27 -13.56 15.59
N GLU A 46 3.53 -13.97 15.46
CA GLU A 46 4.66 -13.26 16.05
C GLU A 46 5.36 -12.40 15.00
N THR A 47 5.90 -13.01 13.96
CA THR A 47 6.79 -12.30 13.02
C THR A 47 6.03 -11.33 12.13
N TYR A 48 5.02 -11.82 11.41
CA TYR A 48 4.21 -11.00 10.51
C TYR A 48 3.36 -9.99 11.29
N MET A 49 2.55 -10.47 12.24
CA MET A 49 1.66 -9.60 13.01
C MET A 49 2.44 -8.61 13.88
N GLY A 50 3.56 -8.99 14.49
CA GLY A 50 4.43 -8.05 15.20
C GLY A 50 4.93 -6.92 14.31
N GLY A 51 5.41 -7.25 13.10
CA GLY A 51 5.82 -6.25 12.10
C GLY A 51 4.68 -5.35 11.64
N PHE A 52 3.53 -5.96 11.31
CA PHE A 52 2.34 -5.26 10.85
C PHE A 52 1.79 -4.29 11.91
N VAL A 53 1.63 -4.75 13.16
CA VAL A 53 1.11 -3.94 14.26
C VAL A 53 2.06 -2.79 14.59
N ASN A 54 3.38 -3.03 14.61
CA ASN A 54 4.36 -1.97 14.85
C ASN A 54 4.32 -0.91 13.75
N PHE A 55 4.20 -1.32 12.48
CA PHE A 55 4.03 -0.40 11.36
C PHE A 55 2.72 0.39 11.49
N ALA A 56 1.60 -0.30 11.67
CA ALA A 56 0.29 0.33 11.82
C ALA A 56 0.30 1.33 12.98
N LYS A 57 0.78 0.94 14.16
CA LYS A 57 0.86 1.80 15.33
C LYS A 57 1.69 3.06 15.09
N THR A 58 2.86 2.92 14.45
CA THR A 58 3.77 4.04 14.19
C THR A 58 3.19 5.03 13.18
N TRP A 59 2.59 4.51 12.09
CA TRP A 59 2.15 5.32 10.96
C TRP A 59 0.68 5.70 10.98
N PHE A 60 -0.11 5.14 11.90
CA PHE A 60 -1.55 5.38 11.99
C PHE A 60 -1.91 6.87 12.03
N PRO A 61 -1.27 7.74 12.84
CA PRO A 61 -1.64 9.16 12.86
C PRO A 61 -1.46 9.83 11.49
N VAL A 62 -0.38 9.49 10.77
CA VAL A 62 -0.09 10.04 9.43
C VAL A 62 -1.13 9.55 8.43
N PHE A 63 -1.45 8.26 8.43
CA PHE A 63 -2.48 7.70 7.53
C PHE A 63 -3.88 8.25 7.84
N MET A 64 -4.22 8.38 9.12
CA MET A 64 -5.50 8.93 9.55
C MET A 64 -5.64 10.38 9.10
N LEU A 65 -4.64 11.23 9.35
CA LEU A 65 -4.65 12.63 8.91
C LEU A 65 -4.69 12.72 7.38
N GLY A 66 -3.92 11.88 6.67
CA GLY A 66 -3.95 11.80 5.21
C GLY A 66 -5.33 11.41 4.66
N ALA A 67 -6.00 10.44 5.29
CA ALA A 67 -7.34 10.02 4.91
C ALA A 67 -8.38 11.13 5.17
N ILE A 68 -8.31 11.79 6.32
CA ILE A 68 -9.18 12.94 6.66
C ILE A 68 -8.95 14.07 5.66
N PHE A 69 -7.70 14.42 5.37
CA PHE A 69 -7.35 15.45 4.39
C PHE A 69 -7.87 15.10 3.00
N GLY A 70 -7.68 13.86 2.55
CA GLY A 70 -8.22 13.35 1.29
C GLY A 70 -9.75 13.50 1.22
N LYS A 71 -10.46 13.12 2.29
CA LYS A 71 -11.91 13.24 2.35
C LYS A 71 -12.37 14.69 2.40
N LEU A 72 -11.65 15.57 3.09
CA LEU A 72 -11.93 17.01 3.11
C LEU A 72 -11.77 17.63 1.71
N MET A 73 -10.71 17.27 0.97
CA MET A 73 -10.51 17.72 -0.41
C MET A 73 -11.63 17.26 -1.36
N GLU A 74 -12.15 16.04 -1.15
CA GLU A 74 -13.31 15.52 -1.88
C GLU A 74 -14.57 16.31 -1.54
N TYR A 75 -14.89 16.46 -0.25
CA TYR A 75 -16.10 17.15 0.22
C TYR A 75 -16.15 18.63 -0.17
N THR A 76 -15.02 19.33 -0.09
CA THR A 76 -14.92 20.75 -0.45
C THR A 76 -14.87 20.99 -1.96
N GLY A 77 -14.72 19.94 -2.77
CA GLY A 77 -14.51 20.06 -4.22
C GLY A 77 -13.14 20.60 -4.62
N MET A 78 -12.21 20.78 -3.67
CA MET A 78 -10.84 21.24 -3.95
C MET A 78 -10.12 20.31 -4.92
N ALA A 79 -10.29 18.99 -4.78
CA ALA A 79 -9.70 18.01 -5.69
C ALA A 79 -10.11 18.25 -7.16
N LYS A 80 -11.40 18.58 -7.40
CA LYS A 80 -11.91 18.89 -8.73
C LYS A 80 -11.35 20.20 -9.28
N SER A 81 -11.27 21.23 -8.44
CA SER A 81 -10.70 22.54 -8.82
C SER A 81 -9.24 22.42 -9.27
N ILE A 82 -8.43 21.68 -8.51
CA ILE A 82 -7.02 21.41 -8.84
C ILE A 82 -6.92 20.63 -10.16
N ALA A 83 -7.74 19.59 -10.36
CA ALA A 83 -7.73 18.79 -11.58
C ALA A 83 -8.04 19.63 -12.84
N ILE A 84 -9.03 20.53 -12.77
CA ILE A 84 -9.35 21.45 -13.87
C ILE A 84 -8.17 22.38 -14.16
N ARG A 85 -7.56 22.96 -13.12
CA ARG A 85 -6.44 23.90 -13.28
C ARG A 85 -5.22 23.24 -13.91
N ILE A 86 -4.87 22.03 -13.47
CA ILE A 86 -3.76 21.26 -14.07
C ILE A 86 -4.06 20.95 -15.54
N THR A 87 -5.30 20.56 -15.85
CA THR A 87 -5.70 20.26 -17.24
C THR A 87 -5.58 21.48 -18.13
N GLN A 88 -6.00 22.66 -17.65
CA GLN A 88 -5.86 23.92 -18.38
C GLN A 88 -4.39 24.26 -18.65
N LEU A 89 -3.53 24.19 -17.62
CA LEU A 89 -2.09 24.45 -17.76
C LEU A 89 -1.43 23.51 -18.77
N LEU A 90 -1.79 22.23 -18.77
CA LEU A 90 -1.28 21.27 -19.76
C LEU A 90 -1.72 21.59 -21.19
N LEU A 91 -2.96 22.06 -21.37
CA LEU A 91 -3.44 22.50 -22.68
C LEU A 91 -2.70 23.76 -23.16
N GLU A 92 -2.40 24.69 -22.24
CA GLU A 92 -1.70 25.95 -22.56
C GLU A 92 -0.28 25.65 -23.04
N LEU A 93 0.42 24.76 -22.34
CA LEU A 93 1.76 24.30 -22.72
C LEU A 93 1.77 23.46 -24.01
N SER A 94 0.69 22.74 -24.31
CA SER A 94 0.56 21.95 -25.54
C SER A 94 0.33 22.80 -26.79
N GLY A 95 0.19 24.13 -26.67
CA GLY A 95 -0.15 25.01 -27.79
C GLY A 95 -1.54 24.75 -28.37
N ARG A 96 -2.40 24.04 -27.62
CA ARG A 96 -3.79 23.75 -28.00
C ARG A 96 -4.69 24.85 -27.44
N PHE A 97 -4.54 26.05 -28.00
CA PHE A 97 -5.46 27.18 -27.86
C PHE A 97 -5.77 27.74 -29.24
#